data_AF-S2RJP1-F1
#
_entry.id   AF-S2RJP1-F1
#
_cell.length_a   1.000
_cell.length_b   1.000
_cell.length_c   1.000
_cell.angle_alpha   90.00
_cell.angle_beta   90.00
_cell.angle_gamma   90.00
#
_symmetry.space_group_name_H-M   'P 1'
#
loop_
_entity.id
_entity.type
_entity.pdbx_description
1 polymer ?
#
loop_
_entity_poly.entity_id
_entity_poly.type
_entity_poly.pdbx_seq_one_letter_code
_entity_poly.pdbx_strand_id
1 'polypeptide(L)'
;MKENIDTFMSFLESVYNERHTHLLEQGTKRDQVIAFYIVLLSFVITSGTVLRNTIHAHSLLIIYVGLFVIGVICNLVLADLRSWHRQYLDSIRIINWAFAHRSEFTDPLKLKATLESMTQYKGKQKILWPWSTTDNMVFTAFAILTTVPVIFGLAGIDFLSVWMRVAIYISILVKDMFFVFWYLNVKVQQGLGYKTWILNFD
;
A
#
# COMPACT_ATOMS: atom_id res chain seq x y z
N MET A 1 -2.47 41.60 12.52
CA MET A 1 -2.17 41.53 11.07
C MET A 1 -3.34 40.80 10.44
N LYS A 2 -4.20 41.44 9.63
CA LYS A 2 -5.29 40.73 8.95
C LYS A 2 -4.64 39.85 7.88
N GLU A 3 -4.51 38.57 8.15
CA GLU A 3 -4.13 37.59 7.14
C GLU A 3 -5.14 37.74 5.98
N ASN A 4 -4.65 37.99 4.77
CA ASN A 4 -5.52 38.09 3.61
C ASN A 4 -5.90 36.66 3.18
N ILE A 5 -7.17 36.44 2.86
CA ILE A 5 -7.64 35.16 2.36
C ILE A 5 -6.87 34.71 1.12
N ASP A 6 -6.43 35.67 0.28
CA ASP A 6 -5.59 35.35 -0.89
C ASP A 6 -4.22 34.78 -0.49
N THR A 7 -3.62 35.24 0.61
CA THR A 7 -2.36 34.71 1.14
C THR A 7 -2.56 33.28 1.65
N PHE A 8 -3.66 33.02 2.37
CA PHE A 8 -3.99 31.68 2.85
C PHE A 8 -4.31 30.73 1.69
N MET A 9 -4.99 31.19 0.64
CA MET A 9 -5.27 30.39 -0.55
C MET A 9 -4.01 30.06 -1.35
N SER A 10 -3.06 31.00 -1.45
CA SER A 10 -1.76 30.74 -2.07
C SER A 10 -0.93 29.73 -1.27
N PHE A 11 -1.01 29.77 0.07
CA PHE A 11 -0.43 28.73 0.92
C PHE A 11 -1.07 27.35 0.64
N LEU A 12 -2.40 27.26 0.58
CA LEU A 12 -3.09 26.01 0.25
C LEU A 12 -2.72 25.48 -1.14
N GLU A 13 -2.49 26.35 -2.11
CA GLU A 13 -2.04 25.98 -3.46
C GLU A 13 -0.62 25.41 -3.45
N SER A 14 0.28 26.02 -2.69
CA SER A 14 1.63 25.46 -2.47
C SER A 14 1.57 24.06 -1.86
N VAL A 15 0.78 23.89 -0.79
CA VAL A 15 0.58 22.59 -0.15
C VAL A 15 -0.03 21.59 -1.13
N TYR A 16 -1.04 22.01 -1.92
CA TYR A 16 -1.65 21.16 -2.94
C TYR A 16 -0.63 20.63 -3.94
N ASN A 17 0.21 21.50 -4.50
CA ASN A 17 1.21 21.14 -5.51
C ASN A 17 2.25 20.16 -4.95
N GLU A 18 2.72 20.39 -3.73
CA GLU A 18 3.64 19.48 -3.04
C GLU A 18 3.00 18.11 -2.81
N ARG A 19 1.74 18.07 -2.35
CA ARG A 19 1.04 16.81 -2.08
C ARG A 19 0.66 16.06 -3.33
N HIS A 20 0.32 16.76 -4.41
CA HIS A 20 0.10 16.15 -5.71
C HIS A 20 1.37 15.47 -6.22
N THR A 21 2.51 16.16 -6.11
CA THR A 21 3.82 15.60 -6.49
C THR A 21 4.14 14.35 -5.69
N HIS A 22 4.02 14.40 -4.35
CA HIS A 22 4.26 13.23 -3.52
C HIS A 22 3.28 12.09 -3.77
N LEU A 23 2.02 12.37 -4.10
CA LEU A 23 1.03 11.35 -4.47
C LEU A 23 1.50 10.57 -5.71
N LEU A 24 2.00 11.27 -6.73
CA LEU A 24 2.55 10.68 -7.95
C LEU A 24 3.82 9.86 -7.63
N GLU A 25 4.72 10.39 -6.80
CA GLU A 25 5.92 9.65 -6.35
C GLU A 25 5.57 8.35 -5.63
N GLN A 26 4.54 8.34 -4.77
CA GLN A 26 4.08 7.10 -4.12
C GLN A 26 3.56 6.09 -5.14
N GLY A 27 2.85 6.55 -6.17
CA GLY A 27 2.40 5.71 -7.29
C GLY A 27 3.57 5.08 -8.03
N THR A 28 4.58 5.87 -8.38
CA THR A 28 5.80 5.39 -9.04
C THR A 28 6.56 4.37 -8.17
N LYS A 29 6.73 4.64 -6.87
CA LYS A 29 7.39 3.71 -5.93
C LYS A 29 6.64 2.38 -5.82
N ARG A 30 5.30 2.42 -5.77
CA ARG A 30 4.44 1.22 -5.77
C ARG A 30 4.73 0.37 -7.00
N ASP A 31 4.73 0.99 -8.17
CA ASP A 31 4.92 0.27 -9.44
C ASP A 31 6.34 -0.29 -9.57
N GLN A 32 7.36 0.42 -9.05
CA GLN A 32 8.73 -0.08 -8.96
C GLN A 32 8.86 -1.32 -8.07
N VAL A 33 8.21 -1.32 -6.89
CA VAL A 33 8.23 -2.47 -5.97
C VAL A 33 7.56 -3.69 -6.61
N ILE A 34 6.41 -3.50 -7.27
CA ILE A 34 5.71 -4.56 -7.99
C ILE A 34 6.58 -5.11 -9.13
N ALA A 35 7.14 -4.23 -9.96
CA ALA A 35 7.99 -4.62 -11.09
C ALA A 35 9.24 -5.37 -10.63
N PHE A 36 9.91 -4.90 -9.56
CA PHE A 36 11.06 -5.57 -8.96
C PHE A 36 10.74 -7.03 -8.60
N TYR A 37 9.62 -7.26 -7.91
CA TYR A 37 9.24 -8.61 -7.50
C TYR A 37 8.87 -9.50 -8.70
N ILE A 38 8.13 -8.95 -9.67
CA ILE A 38 7.76 -9.69 -10.90
C ILE A 38 9.00 -10.12 -11.69
N VAL A 39 10.02 -9.26 -11.80
CA VAL A 39 11.28 -9.58 -12.48
C VAL A 39 12.01 -10.72 -11.75
N LEU A 40 12.12 -10.66 -10.42
CA LEU A 40 12.72 -11.73 -9.62
C LEU A 40 11.97 -13.05 -9.76
N LEU A 41 10.64 -13.01 -9.69
CA LEU A 41 9.79 -14.19 -9.85
C LEU A 41 9.95 -14.79 -11.25
N SER A 42 9.95 -13.95 -12.28
CA SER A 42 10.11 -14.37 -13.68
C SER A 42 11.48 -15.02 -13.92
N PHE A 43 12.54 -14.48 -13.32
CA PHE A 43 13.88 -15.06 -13.40
C PHE A 43 13.89 -16.47 -12.79
N VAL A 44 13.35 -16.64 -11.58
CA VAL A 44 13.33 -17.94 -10.90
C VAL A 44 12.47 -18.97 -11.64
N ILE A 45 11.33 -18.56 -12.21
CA ILE A 45 10.49 -19.45 -13.02
C ILE A 45 11.22 -19.87 -14.30
N THR A 46 11.81 -18.91 -15.02
CA THR A 46 12.50 -19.15 -16.30
C THR A 46 13.74 -20.03 -16.11
N SER A 47 14.51 -19.78 -15.05
CA SER A 47 15.69 -20.56 -14.72
C SER A 47 15.38 -21.85 -13.95
N GLY A 48 14.11 -22.16 -13.69
CA GLY A 48 13.70 -23.25 -12.80
C GLY A 48 14.20 -24.63 -13.23
N THR A 49 14.23 -24.91 -14.54
CA THR A 49 14.75 -26.18 -15.08
C THR A 49 16.26 -26.33 -14.87
N VAL A 50 17.01 -25.26 -15.10
CA VAL A 50 18.46 -25.21 -14.87
C VAL A 50 18.77 -25.34 -13.38
N LEU A 51 18.09 -24.54 -12.54
CA LEU A 51 18.27 -24.55 -11.09
C LEU A 51 18.00 -25.93 -10.49
N ARG A 52 16.95 -26.63 -10.95
CA ARG A 52 16.63 -27.99 -10.49
C ARG A 52 17.70 -29.03 -10.84
N ASN A 53 18.37 -28.85 -11.97
CA ASN A 53 19.39 -29.80 -12.44
C ASN A 53 20.78 -29.50 -11.86
N THR A 54 21.07 -28.25 -11.50
CA THR A 54 22.39 -27.82 -11.01
C THR A 54 22.48 -27.81 -9.48
N ILE A 55 21.39 -27.52 -8.79
CA ILE A 55 21.37 -27.27 -7.35
C ILE A 55 20.68 -28.42 -6.61
N HIS A 56 21.22 -28.81 -5.45
CA HIS A 56 20.56 -29.81 -4.59
C HIS A 56 19.16 -29.34 -4.16
N ALA A 57 18.23 -30.29 -4.05
CA ALA A 57 16.81 -30.02 -3.77
C ALA A 57 16.59 -29.15 -2.50
N HIS A 58 17.38 -29.36 -1.45
CA HIS A 58 17.32 -28.56 -0.23
C HIS A 58 17.68 -27.08 -0.47
N SER A 59 18.72 -26.82 -1.25
CA SER A 59 19.14 -25.46 -1.59
C SER A 59 18.15 -24.75 -2.51
N LEU A 60 17.46 -25.50 -3.38
CA LEU A 60 16.37 -24.97 -4.22
C LEU A 60 15.15 -24.57 -3.37
N LEU A 61 14.80 -25.37 -2.35
CA LEU A 61 13.74 -25.03 -1.40
C LEU A 61 14.05 -23.72 -0.66
N ILE A 62 15.30 -23.51 -0.25
CA ILE A 62 15.73 -22.26 0.40
C ILE A 62 15.52 -21.06 -0.52
N ILE A 63 15.80 -21.18 -1.82
CA ILE A 63 15.58 -20.11 -2.80
C ILE A 63 14.09 -19.75 -2.89
N TYR A 64 13.21 -20.74 -2.97
CA TYR A 64 11.76 -20.49 -3.02
C TYR A 64 11.21 -19.87 -1.74
N VAL A 65 11.68 -20.32 -0.57
CA VAL A 65 11.34 -19.71 0.71
C VAL A 65 11.85 -18.28 0.78
N GLY A 66 13.08 -18.02 0.34
CA GLY A 66 13.64 -16.67 0.27
C GLY A 66 12.81 -15.74 -0.63
N LEU A 67 12.37 -16.23 -1.79
CA LEU A 67 11.54 -15.47 -2.71
C LEU A 67 10.13 -15.20 -2.15
N PHE A 68 9.56 -16.13 -1.37
CA PHE A 68 8.33 -15.90 -0.62
C PHE A 68 8.52 -14.79 0.44
N VAL A 69 9.60 -14.85 1.23
CA VAL A 69 9.92 -13.84 2.25
C VAL A 69 10.10 -12.45 1.63
N ILE A 70 10.83 -12.35 0.51
CA ILE A 70 10.97 -11.08 -0.23
C ILE A 70 9.59 -10.57 -0.67
N GLY A 71 8.71 -11.45 -1.14
CA GLY A 71 7.34 -11.11 -1.50
C GLY A 71 6.53 -10.53 -0.34
N VAL A 72 6.61 -11.15 0.84
CA VAL A 72 5.98 -10.62 2.06
C VAL A 72 6.53 -9.24 2.40
N ILE A 73 7.84 -9.01 2.31
CA ILE A 73 8.44 -7.68 2.53
C ILE A 73 7.87 -6.66 1.53
N CYS A 74 7.76 -7.01 0.25
CA CYS A 74 7.13 -6.16 -0.76
C CYS A 74 5.67 -5.83 -0.40
N ASN A 75 4.88 -6.79 0.09
CA ASN A 75 3.52 -6.55 0.58
C ASN A 75 3.48 -5.53 1.73
N LEU A 76 4.41 -5.62 2.69
CA LEU A 76 4.51 -4.68 3.80
C LEU A 76 4.85 -3.26 3.31
N VAL A 77 5.81 -3.13 2.39
CA VAL A 77 6.15 -1.85 1.76
C VAL A 77 4.96 -1.27 1.00
N LEU A 78 4.24 -2.08 0.23
CA LEU A 78 3.03 -1.65 -0.47
C LEU A 78 1.93 -1.18 0.49
N ALA A 79 1.79 -1.82 1.65
CA ALA A 79 0.85 -1.39 2.67
C ALA A 79 1.23 -0.03 3.28
N ASP A 80 2.52 0.23 3.50
CA ASP A 80 3.03 1.52 3.97
C ASP A 80 2.81 2.62 2.92
N LEU A 81 3.21 2.37 1.66
CA LEU A 81 2.96 3.28 0.53
C LEU A 81 1.49 3.61 0.38
N ARG A 82 0.60 2.63 0.59
CA ARG A 82 -0.84 2.83 0.53
C ARG A 82 -1.38 3.70 1.65
N SER A 83 -0.85 3.57 2.86
CA SER A 83 -1.21 4.47 3.96
C SER A 83 -0.87 5.92 3.61
N TRP A 84 0.34 6.16 3.08
CA TRP A 84 0.77 7.48 2.63
C TRP A 84 -0.06 8.02 1.46
N HIS A 85 -0.29 7.20 0.43
CA HIS A 85 -1.11 7.58 -0.72
C HIS A 85 -2.50 8.05 -0.29
N ARG A 86 -3.13 7.36 0.67
CA ARG A 86 -4.43 7.75 1.22
C ARG A 86 -4.39 9.08 1.96
N GLN A 87 -3.36 9.31 2.78
CA GLN A 87 -3.19 10.58 3.49
C GLN A 87 -3.04 11.77 2.54
N TYR A 88 -2.28 11.61 1.45
CA TYR A 88 -2.13 12.64 0.42
C TYR A 88 -3.44 12.89 -0.32
N LEU A 89 -4.14 11.83 -0.74
CA LEU A 89 -5.42 11.95 -1.44
C LEU A 89 -6.49 12.63 -0.58
N ASP A 90 -6.58 12.27 0.70
CA ASP A 90 -7.52 12.91 1.61
C ASP A 90 -7.16 14.38 1.86
N SER A 91 -5.88 14.75 1.81
CA SER A 91 -5.43 16.14 1.97
C SER A 91 -5.77 16.98 0.74
N ILE A 92 -5.48 16.46 -0.45
CA ILE A 92 -5.84 17.05 -1.75
C ILE A 92 -7.36 17.26 -1.83
N ARG A 93 -8.17 16.29 -1.37
CA ARG A 93 -9.63 16.41 -1.35
C ARG A 93 -10.12 17.58 -0.49
N ILE A 94 -9.53 17.78 0.69
CA ILE A 94 -9.87 18.89 1.59
C ILE A 94 -9.47 20.23 0.97
N ILE A 95 -8.28 20.31 0.39
CA ILE A 95 -7.80 21.54 -0.27
C ILE A 95 -8.67 21.87 -1.50
N ASN A 96 -9.01 20.89 -2.32
CA ASN A 96 -9.92 21.08 -3.46
C ASN A 96 -11.31 21.55 -3.03
N TRP A 97 -11.81 21.07 -1.89
CA TRP A 97 -13.05 21.58 -1.31
C TRP A 97 -12.91 23.07 -0.94
N ALA A 98 -11.79 23.47 -0.34
CA ALA A 98 -11.49 24.88 -0.03
C ALA A 98 -11.46 25.75 -1.29
N PHE A 99 -10.85 25.27 -2.38
CA PHE A 99 -10.85 25.98 -3.66
C PHE A 99 -12.25 26.14 -4.25
N ALA A 100 -13.07 25.09 -4.20
CA ALA A 100 -14.44 25.13 -4.70
C ALA A 100 -15.34 26.10 -3.92
N HIS A 101 -15.12 26.28 -2.62
CA HIS A 101 -15.95 27.13 -1.75
C HIS A 101 -15.27 28.48 -1.46
N ARG A 102 -14.25 28.88 -2.24
CA ARG A 102 -13.49 30.13 -2.03
C ARG A 102 -14.40 31.35 -1.86
N SER A 103 -15.46 31.47 -2.68
CA SER A 103 -16.38 32.60 -2.66
C SER A 103 -17.24 32.70 -1.40
N GLU A 104 -17.35 31.62 -0.63
CA GLU A 104 -18.17 31.55 0.59
C GLU A 104 -17.42 32.06 1.82
N PHE A 105 -16.09 32.16 1.73
CA PHE A 105 -15.24 32.60 2.83
C PHE A 105 -14.63 33.96 2.51
N THR A 106 -14.80 34.91 3.44
CA THR A 106 -14.14 36.23 3.43
C THR A 106 -13.09 36.34 4.53
N ASP A 107 -13.15 35.43 5.51
CA ASP A 107 -12.30 35.40 6.70
C ASP A 107 -11.47 34.09 6.71
N PRO A 108 -10.13 34.16 6.66
CA PRO A 108 -9.27 32.98 6.65
C PRO A 108 -9.38 32.15 7.93
N LEU A 109 -9.70 32.76 9.08
CA LEU A 109 -9.84 32.03 10.35
C LEU A 109 -11.03 31.07 10.32
N LYS A 110 -12.14 31.48 9.69
CA LYS A 110 -13.33 30.62 9.50
C LYS A 110 -13.04 29.47 8.56
N LEU A 111 -12.28 29.73 7.48
CA LEU A 111 -11.87 28.68 6.56
C LEU A 111 -10.94 27.69 7.26
N LYS A 112 -9.90 28.15 7.96
CA LYS A 112 -9.00 27.31 8.75
C LYS A 112 -9.76 26.43 9.76
N ALA A 113 -10.65 27.00 10.56
CA ALA A 113 -11.48 26.25 11.51
C ALA A 113 -12.38 25.21 10.82
N THR A 114 -12.91 25.54 9.64
CA THR A 114 -13.73 24.60 8.85
C THR A 114 -12.89 23.43 8.35
N LEU A 115 -11.70 23.69 7.82
CA LEU A 115 -10.78 22.64 7.36
C LEU A 115 -10.32 21.74 8.51
N GLU A 116 -10.01 22.32 9.67
CA GLU A 116 -9.68 21.57 10.89
C GLU A 116 -10.82 20.62 11.29
N SER A 117 -12.07 21.08 11.25
CA SER A 117 -13.23 20.23 11.55
C SER A 117 -13.37 19.06 10.55
N MET A 118 -13.06 19.27 9.26
CA MET A 118 -13.07 18.23 8.24
C MET A 118 -11.97 17.19 8.44
N THR A 119 -10.81 17.60 8.97
CA THR A 119 -9.73 16.67 9.30
C THR A 119 -10.08 15.75 10.47
N GLN A 120 -10.81 16.25 11.49
CA GLN A 120 -11.23 15.47 12.65
C GLN A 120 -12.29 14.40 12.31
N TYR A 121 -13.13 14.64 11.31
CA TYR A 121 -14.19 13.68 10.92
C TYR A 121 -13.67 12.41 10.21
N LYS A 122 -12.38 12.34 9.88
CA LYS A 122 -11.74 11.18 9.20
C LYS A 122 -11.71 9.88 10.03
N GLY A 123 -11.94 9.95 11.35
CA GLY A 123 -11.76 8.83 12.29
C GLY A 123 -12.70 7.62 12.15
N LYS A 124 -13.68 7.63 11.22
CA LYS A 124 -14.63 6.53 11.02
C LYS A 124 -14.53 5.93 9.61
N GLN A 125 -13.42 5.27 9.30
CA GLN A 125 -13.30 4.53 8.04
C GLN A 125 -13.52 3.02 8.21
N LYS A 126 -14.23 2.44 7.22
CA LYS A 126 -14.50 1.00 7.14
C LYS A 126 -13.19 0.22 6.99
N ILE A 127 -13.14 -0.93 7.65
CA ILE A 127 -12.09 -1.95 7.48
C ILE A 127 -11.87 -2.17 5.98
N LEU A 128 -10.62 -2.05 5.53
CA LEU A 128 -10.25 -2.35 4.16
C LEU A 128 -10.33 -3.86 3.97
N TRP A 129 -11.33 -4.29 3.21
CA TRP A 129 -11.50 -5.68 2.83
C TRP A 129 -10.91 -5.93 1.44
N PRO A 130 -10.32 -7.11 1.17
CA PRO A 130 -10.00 -7.51 -0.19
C PRO A 130 -11.23 -7.31 -1.09
N TRP A 131 -10.99 -6.87 -2.33
CA TRP A 131 -12.01 -6.65 -3.38
C TRP A 131 -12.90 -5.41 -3.25
N SER A 132 -12.75 -4.56 -2.23
CA SER A 132 -13.66 -3.41 -2.09
C SER A 132 -13.35 -2.22 -3.02
N THR A 133 -12.12 -2.12 -3.53
CA THR A 133 -11.66 -1.06 -4.46
C THR A 133 -10.65 -1.63 -5.44
N THR A 134 -10.46 -0.98 -6.60
CA THR A 134 -9.44 -1.37 -7.59
C THR A 134 -8.06 -1.50 -6.96
N ASP A 135 -7.67 -0.55 -6.11
CA ASP A 135 -6.39 -0.63 -5.39
C ASP A 135 -6.34 -1.83 -4.44
N ASN A 136 -7.44 -2.20 -3.77
CA ASN A 136 -7.49 -3.41 -2.93
C ASN A 136 -7.39 -4.68 -3.77
N MET A 137 -7.92 -4.67 -5.00
CA MET A 137 -7.79 -5.80 -5.93
C MET A 137 -6.34 -5.96 -6.39
N VAL A 138 -5.65 -4.85 -6.74
CA VAL A 138 -4.22 -4.89 -7.13
C VAL A 138 -3.36 -5.41 -5.99
N PHE A 139 -3.59 -4.91 -4.77
CA PHE A 139 -2.87 -5.39 -3.59
C PHE A 139 -3.16 -6.87 -3.28
N THR A 140 -4.41 -7.31 -3.42
CA THR A 140 -4.79 -8.72 -3.27
C THR A 140 -4.11 -9.60 -4.31
N ALA A 141 -4.13 -9.19 -5.58
CA ALA A 141 -3.51 -9.93 -6.67
C ALA A 141 -2.00 -10.08 -6.44
N PHE A 142 -1.35 -9.02 -5.97
CA PHE A 142 0.07 -9.05 -5.63
C PHE A 142 0.35 -9.98 -4.43
N ALA A 143 -0.47 -9.93 -3.37
CA ALA A 143 -0.34 -10.84 -2.23
C ALA A 143 -0.54 -12.32 -2.62
N ILE A 144 -1.44 -12.62 -3.56
CA ILE A 144 -1.58 -13.97 -4.11
C ILE A 144 -0.32 -14.34 -4.91
N LEU A 145 0.18 -13.42 -5.75
CA LEU A 145 1.38 -13.62 -6.54
C LEU A 145 2.61 -13.95 -5.68
N THR A 146 2.73 -13.33 -4.50
CA THR A 146 3.85 -13.61 -3.59
C THR A 146 3.88 -15.04 -3.07
N THR A 147 2.75 -15.76 -3.12
CA THR A 147 2.68 -17.18 -2.70
C THR A 147 3.08 -18.17 -3.81
N VAL A 148 3.26 -17.73 -5.06
CA VAL A 148 3.65 -18.60 -6.19
C VAL A 148 4.94 -19.40 -5.93
N PRO A 149 6.02 -18.85 -5.34
CA PRO A 149 7.22 -19.61 -5.00
C PRO A 149 6.94 -20.80 -4.07
N VAL A 150 5.92 -20.71 -3.21
CA VAL A 150 5.53 -21.79 -2.29
C VAL A 150 5.04 -23.01 -3.08
N ILE A 151 4.31 -22.81 -4.18
CA ILE A 151 3.85 -23.90 -5.06
C ILE A 151 5.05 -24.66 -5.62
N PHE A 152 6.03 -23.94 -6.15
CA PHE A 152 7.26 -24.54 -6.70
C PHE A 152 8.10 -25.24 -5.63
N GLY A 153 8.20 -24.66 -4.44
CA GLY A 153 8.86 -25.27 -3.29
C GLY A 153 8.21 -26.59 -2.88
N LEU A 154 6.89 -26.60 -2.72
CA LEU A 154 6.13 -27.81 -2.35
C LEU A 154 6.15 -28.88 -3.45
N ALA A 155 6.17 -28.48 -4.73
CA ALA A 155 6.30 -29.40 -5.86
C ALA A 155 7.62 -30.18 -5.82
N GLY A 156 8.69 -29.62 -5.24
CA GLY A 156 9.98 -30.28 -5.06
C GLY A 156 10.05 -31.30 -3.90
N ILE A 157 8.98 -31.47 -3.12
CA ILE A 157 8.96 -32.33 -1.92
C ILE A 157 8.21 -33.64 -2.21
N ASP A 158 8.91 -34.64 -2.76
CA ASP A 158 8.29 -35.84 -3.32
C ASP A 158 7.58 -36.76 -2.30
N PHE A 159 8.00 -36.74 -1.03
CA PHE A 159 7.40 -37.58 0.01
C PHE A 159 6.00 -37.12 0.46
N LEU A 160 5.59 -35.89 0.12
CA LEU A 160 4.26 -35.37 0.45
C LEU A 160 3.23 -35.76 -0.61
N SER A 161 2.06 -36.24 -0.18
CA SER A 161 0.93 -36.46 -1.08
C SER A 161 0.45 -35.13 -1.70
N VAL A 162 -0.12 -35.20 -2.90
CA VAL A 162 -0.62 -34.00 -3.61
C VAL A 162 -1.61 -33.21 -2.76
N TRP A 163 -2.57 -33.89 -2.12
CA TRP A 163 -3.54 -33.26 -1.24
C TRP A 163 -2.92 -32.59 -0.02
N MET A 164 -1.85 -33.17 0.54
CA MET A 164 -1.12 -32.55 1.65
C MET A 164 -0.38 -31.28 1.20
N ARG A 165 0.22 -31.28 0.01
CA ARG A 165 0.85 -30.07 -0.57
C ARG A 165 -0.19 -28.97 -0.80
N VAL A 166 -1.35 -29.31 -1.36
CA VAL A 166 -2.45 -28.36 -1.57
C VAL A 166 -2.94 -27.79 -0.24
N ALA A 167 -3.13 -28.61 0.79
CA ALA A 167 -3.55 -28.16 2.11
C ALA A 167 -2.53 -27.21 2.76
N ILE A 168 -1.23 -27.52 2.63
CA ILE A 168 -0.14 -26.64 3.12
C ILE A 168 -0.16 -25.31 2.37
N TYR A 169 -0.25 -25.33 1.03
CA TYR A 169 -0.32 -24.12 0.22
C TYR A 169 -1.50 -23.23 0.61
N ILE A 170 -2.71 -23.80 0.70
CA ILE A 170 -3.92 -23.05 1.10
C ILE A 170 -3.73 -22.46 2.50
N SER A 171 -3.15 -23.21 3.43
CA SER A 171 -2.88 -22.74 4.80
C SER A 171 -1.91 -21.56 4.82
N ILE A 172 -0.85 -21.60 4.00
CA ILE A 172 0.12 -20.50 3.87
C ILE A 172 -0.56 -19.28 3.22
N LEU A 173 -1.30 -19.48 2.13
CA LEU A 173 -2.02 -18.41 1.43
C LEU A 173 -3.00 -17.69 2.35
N VAL A 174 -3.81 -18.43 3.11
CA VAL A 174 -4.79 -17.85 4.06
C VAL A 174 -4.08 -17.06 5.16
N LYS A 175 -2.99 -17.60 5.73
CA LYS A 175 -2.22 -16.92 6.78
C LYS A 175 -1.54 -15.66 6.26
N ASP A 176 -0.93 -15.72 5.08
CA ASP A 176 -0.27 -14.58 4.44
C ASP A 176 -1.29 -13.48 4.12
N MET A 177 -2.40 -13.83 3.47
CA MET A 177 -3.50 -12.91 3.20
C MET A 177 -4.03 -12.25 4.47
N PHE A 178 -4.31 -13.04 5.52
CA PHE A 178 -4.76 -12.49 6.79
C PHE A 178 -3.75 -11.51 7.38
N PHE A 179 -2.47 -11.89 7.43
CA PHE A 179 -1.39 -11.07 7.98
C PHE A 179 -1.22 -9.75 7.21
N VAL A 180 -1.13 -9.82 5.88
CA VAL A 180 -0.90 -8.67 5.00
C VAL A 180 -2.09 -7.69 5.06
N PHE A 181 -3.32 -8.18 5.10
CA PHE A 181 -4.50 -7.31 5.25
C PHE A 181 -4.65 -6.75 6.65
N TRP A 182 -4.33 -7.53 7.68
CA TRP A 182 -4.27 -7.01 9.05
C TRP A 182 -3.25 -5.87 9.15
N TYR A 183 -2.04 -6.08 8.65
CA TYR A 183 -0.98 -5.06 8.64
C TYR A 183 -1.40 -3.80 7.86
N LEU A 184 -2.00 -3.96 6.67
CA LEU A 184 -2.52 -2.84 5.90
C LEU A 184 -3.55 -2.02 6.70
N ASN A 185 -4.49 -2.68 7.37
CA ASN A 185 -5.50 -2.00 8.17
C ASN A 185 -4.86 -1.27 9.36
N VAL A 186 -3.89 -1.88 10.05
CA VAL A 186 -3.12 -1.23 11.12
C VAL A 186 -2.40 0.02 10.60
N LYS A 187 -1.74 -0.06 9.44
CA LYS A 187 -1.00 1.07 8.86
C LYS A 187 -1.90 2.21 8.41
N VAL A 188 -3.05 1.89 7.85
CA VAL A 188 -4.05 2.90 7.49
C VAL A 188 -4.63 3.54 8.74
N GLN A 189 -4.94 2.79 9.80
CA GLN A 189 -5.39 3.34 11.07
C GLN A 189 -4.34 4.23 11.73
N GLN A 190 -3.08 3.82 11.75
CA GLN A 190 -1.97 4.65 12.23
C GLN A 190 -1.87 5.94 11.41
N GLY A 191 -1.94 5.84 10.08
CA GLY A 191 -1.95 6.99 9.17
C GLY A 191 -3.09 7.97 9.40
N LEU A 192 -4.23 7.51 9.91
CA LEU A 192 -5.36 8.37 10.30
C LEU A 192 -5.18 9.02 11.68
N GLY A 193 -4.44 8.38 12.59
CA GLY A 193 -4.16 8.87 13.94
C GLY A 193 -3.14 10.01 13.99
N TYR A 194 -2.27 10.10 12.99
CA TYR A 194 -1.54 11.34 12.73
C TYR A 194 -2.57 12.36 12.25
N LYS A 195 -2.93 13.35 13.11
CA LYS A 195 -3.41 14.66 12.62
C LYS A 195 -2.55 14.93 11.40
N THR A 196 -3.14 15.02 10.21
CA THR A 196 -2.37 15.15 8.97
C THR A 196 -1.46 16.34 9.17
N TRP A 197 -0.20 16.11 9.55
CA TRP A 197 0.82 17.13 9.79
C TRP A 197 1.00 17.97 8.51
N ILE A 198 0.65 17.32 7.39
CA ILE A 198 0.45 17.83 6.04
C ILE A 198 -0.51 19.03 5.97
N LEU A 199 -1.57 19.02 6.79
CA LEU A 199 -2.56 20.09 6.96
C LEU A 199 -2.50 20.62 8.41
N ASN A 200 -1.31 20.65 9.03
CA ASN A 200 -1.17 21.37 10.28
C ASN A 200 -1.07 22.85 9.94
N PHE A 201 -2.07 23.61 10.35
CA PHE A 201 -2.16 25.04 10.10
C PHE A 201 -1.61 25.88 11.26
N ASP A 202 -1.09 25.24 12.31
CA ASP A 202 -0.45 25.88 13.47
C ASP A 202 0.79 26.70 13.09
#